data_AF-A4RZK2-F1
#
_entry.id   AF-A4RZK2-F1
#
_cell.length_a   1.000
_cell.length_b   1.000
_cell.length_c   1.000
_cell.angle_alpha   90.00
_cell.angle_beta   90.00
_cell.angle_gamma   90.00
#
_symmetry.space_group_name_H-M   'P 1'
#
loop_
_entity.id
_entity.type
_entity.pdbx_description
1 polymer ?
#
loop_
_entity_poly.entity_id
_entity_poly.type
_entity_poly.pdbx_seq_one_letter_code
_entity_poly.pdbx_strand_id
1 'polypeptide(L)'
;METSLRYDTTSRSLSLFAKERFTNSEDVVLTVSGSLDTRDGRMDGKAHVRKRLFSPAKSSPLVPDRADIGLTYETKLDDVRYGARARKTVDVSPSKDGMSTVTLRGGVSYGVKRSKPLIEGTIELTHKVFNFQEDQDLRLRVGYDLVKREPYAHIRENNWSFKTDFQKSWSVYYDL
;
A
#
# COMPACT_ATOMS: atom_id res chain seq x y z
N MET A 1 -16.53 -3.07 -0.47
CA MET A 1 -15.78 -3.21 -1.73
C MET A 1 -15.14 -1.86 -2.06
N GLU A 2 -13.91 -1.84 -2.55
CA GLU A 2 -13.21 -0.62 -3.01
C GLU A 2 -13.08 -0.68 -4.54
N THR A 3 -13.51 0.37 -5.23
CA THR A 3 -13.42 0.50 -6.68
C THR A 3 -12.69 1.77 -7.07
N SER A 4 -11.90 1.73 -8.14
CA SER A 4 -11.19 2.92 -8.61
C SER A 4 -10.86 2.85 -10.09
N LEU A 5 -10.92 3.99 -10.77
CA LEU A 5 -10.32 4.21 -12.08
C LEU A 5 -8.85 4.60 -11.92
N ARG A 6 -7.95 4.02 -12.70
CA ARG A 6 -6.51 4.26 -12.57
C ARG A 6 -5.86 4.50 -13.92
N TYR A 7 -5.19 5.64 -14.05
CA TYR A 7 -4.34 5.95 -15.19
C TYR A 7 -2.88 6.00 -14.74
N ASP A 8 -1.97 5.48 -15.55
CA ASP A 8 -0.53 5.45 -15.27
C ASP A 8 0.28 5.66 -16.55
N THR A 9 1.37 6.43 -16.47
CA THR A 9 2.18 6.79 -17.65
C THR A 9 3.06 5.66 -18.19
N THR A 10 3.32 4.62 -17.41
CA THR A 10 4.08 3.45 -17.85
C THR A 10 3.22 2.57 -18.73
N SER A 11 1.98 2.31 -18.30
CA SER A 11 1.01 1.55 -19.11
C SER A 11 0.37 2.41 -20.21
N ARG A 12 0.28 3.73 -19.99
CA ARG A 12 -0.47 4.72 -20.81
C ARG A 12 -1.95 4.36 -21.00
N SER A 13 -2.51 3.51 -20.15
CA SER A 13 -3.89 3.04 -20.22
C SER A 13 -4.67 3.42 -18.97
N LEU A 14 -5.98 3.50 -19.14
CA LEU A 14 -6.92 3.53 -18.04
C LEU A 14 -7.23 2.10 -17.62
N SER A 15 -7.38 1.86 -16.33
CA SER A 15 -7.75 0.55 -15.80
C SER A 15 -8.84 0.68 -14.74
N LEU A 16 -9.79 -0.24 -14.78
CA LEU A 16 -10.79 -0.44 -13.75
C LEU A 16 -10.18 -1.36 -12.70
N PHE A 17 -10.05 -0.88 -11.46
CA PHE A 17 -9.53 -1.67 -10.35
C PHE A 17 -10.61 -1.90 -9.31
N ALA A 18 -10.70 -3.14 -8.84
CA ALA A 18 -11.53 -3.52 -7.72
C ALA A 18 -10.69 -4.23 -6.66
N LYS A 19 -11.02 -4.00 -5.40
CA LYS A 19 -10.42 -4.68 -4.25
C LYS A 19 -11.46 -4.93 -3.18
N GLU A 20 -11.43 -6.13 -2.63
CA GLU A 20 -12.26 -6.51 -1.52
C GLU A 20 -11.43 -7.18 -0.43
N ARG A 21 -11.86 -6.95 0.81
CA ARG A 21 -11.19 -7.47 1.99
C ARG A 21 -12.20 -8.16 2.89
N PHE A 22 -11.93 -9.42 3.17
CA PHE A 22 -12.67 -10.24 4.12
C PHE A 22 -11.78 -10.46 5.34
N THR A 23 -12.28 -10.13 6.52
CA THR A 23 -11.56 -10.30 7.79
C THR A 23 -12.40 -11.17 8.70
N ASN A 24 -11.81 -12.21 9.27
CA ASN A 24 -12.45 -13.03 10.29
C ASN A 24 -12.10 -12.50 11.70
N SER A 25 -12.84 -12.95 12.71
CA SER A 25 -12.64 -12.75 14.15
C SER A 25 -11.21 -13.02 14.64
N GLU A 26 -10.48 -13.90 13.96
CA GLU A 26 -9.09 -14.21 14.29
C GLU A 26 -8.06 -13.32 13.57
N ASP A 27 -8.42 -12.15 13.06
CA ASP A 27 -7.48 -11.27 12.32
C ASP A 27 -6.81 -11.92 11.09
N VAL A 28 -7.41 -12.99 10.59
CA VAL A 28 -7.06 -13.57 9.29
C VAL A 28 -7.78 -12.75 8.23
N VAL A 29 -6.99 -12.22 7.29
CA VAL A 29 -7.49 -11.33 6.25
C VAL A 29 -7.21 -11.91 4.88
N LEU A 30 -8.28 -12.22 4.16
CA LEU A 30 -8.27 -12.46 2.73
C LEU A 30 -8.49 -11.12 2.02
N THR A 31 -7.62 -10.77 1.10
CA THR A 31 -7.80 -9.62 0.22
C THR A 31 -7.67 -10.09 -1.22
N VAL A 32 -8.72 -9.84 -1.99
CA VAL A 32 -8.79 -10.14 -3.42
C VAL A 32 -8.82 -8.80 -4.14
N SER A 33 -8.03 -8.67 -5.19
CA SER A 33 -8.00 -7.48 -6.02
C SER A 33 -7.75 -7.83 -7.46
N GLY A 34 -8.28 -7.04 -8.38
CA GLY A 34 -8.01 -7.18 -9.79
C GLY A 34 -8.05 -5.85 -10.53
N SER A 35 -7.44 -5.83 -11.70
CA SER A 35 -7.51 -4.71 -12.64
C SER A 35 -7.86 -5.21 -14.03
N LEU A 36 -8.75 -4.48 -14.71
CA LEU A 36 -9.08 -4.63 -16.12
C LEU A 36 -8.51 -3.44 -16.88
N ASP A 37 -7.59 -3.67 -17.80
CA ASP A 37 -7.06 -2.64 -18.71
C ASP A 37 -8.11 -2.35 -19.79
N THR A 38 -8.50 -1.08 -19.95
CA THR A 38 -9.53 -0.69 -20.92
C THR A 38 -9.03 -0.63 -22.35
N ARG A 39 -7.71 -0.70 -22.59
CA ARG A 39 -7.15 -0.68 -23.95
C ARG A 39 -7.32 -2.01 -24.67
N ASP A 40 -7.00 -3.10 -23.99
CA ASP A 40 -6.92 -4.45 -24.57
C ASP A 40 -7.79 -5.49 -23.86
N GLY A 41 -8.50 -5.10 -22.78
CA GLY A 41 -9.34 -6.00 -22.00
C GLY A 41 -8.56 -6.96 -21.10
N ARG A 42 -7.24 -6.77 -20.95
CA ARG A 42 -6.42 -7.67 -20.13
C ARG A 42 -6.80 -7.56 -18.66
N MET A 43 -6.97 -8.71 -18.03
CA MET A 43 -7.28 -8.83 -16.61
C MET A 43 -6.08 -9.33 -15.81
N ASP A 44 -5.82 -8.67 -14.69
CA ASP A 44 -4.79 -9.06 -13.74
C ASP A 44 -5.41 -9.22 -12.35
N GLY A 45 -5.10 -10.34 -11.68
CA GLY A 45 -5.64 -10.68 -10.38
C GLY A 45 -4.55 -10.88 -9.34
N LYS A 46 -4.88 -10.52 -8.09
CA LYS A 46 -4.04 -10.77 -6.92
C LYS A 46 -4.90 -11.15 -5.74
N ALA A 47 -4.59 -12.29 -5.14
CA ALA A 47 -5.21 -12.75 -3.90
C ALA A 47 -4.13 -12.91 -2.83
N HIS A 48 -4.40 -12.47 -1.61
CA HIS A 48 -3.53 -12.75 -0.48
C HIS A 48 -4.31 -13.03 0.79
N VAL A 49 -3.83 -14.01 1.54
CA VAL A 49 -4.35 -14.40 2.85
C VAL A 49 -3.24 -14.15 3.86
N ARG A 50 -3.51 -13.36 4.89
CA ARG A 50 -2.52 -13.01 5.93
C ARG A 50 -3.14 -13.07 7.30
N LYS A 51 -2.43 -13.68 8.25
CA LYS A 51 -2.69 -13.48 9.69
C LYS A 51 -2.05 -12.16 10.10
N ARG A 52 -2.83 -11.28 10.70
CA ARG A 52 -2.31 -10.05 11.31
C ARG A 52 -2.04 -10.29 12.78
N LEU A 53 -0.92 -9.76 13.24
CA LEU A 53 -0.46 -9.79 14.60
C LEU A 53 -0.28 -8.33 15.01
N PHE A 54 -0.90 -7.95 16.12
CA PHE A 54 -0.82 -6.59 16.65
C PHE A 54 -0.01 -6.60 17.93
N SER A 55 0.85 -5.61 18.07
CA SER A 55 1.58 -5.43 19.32
C SER A 55 0.69 -4.75 20.36
N PRO A 56 0.83 -5.10 21.65
CA PRO A 56 0.11 -4.43 22.72
C PRO A 56 0.40 -2.93 22.71
N ALA A 57 -0.57 -2.11 23.11
CA ALA A 57 -0.51 -0.64 23.08
C ALA A 57 0.62 0.01 23.92
N LYS A 58 1.49 -0.78 24.56
CA LYS A 58 2.63 -0.36 25.39
C LYS A 58 3.92 -1.15 25.09
N SER A 59 4.04 -1.72 23.89
CA SER A 59 5.28 -2.37 23.48
C SER A 59 6.41 -1.36 23.28
N SER A 60 7.65 -1.76 23.54
CA SER A 60 8.87 -0.96 23.31
C SER A 60 8.84 -0.24 21.95
N PRO A 61 9.43 0.97 21.82
CA PRO A 61 9.47 1.72 20.56
C PRO A 61 10.06 0.94 19.38
N LEU A 62 10.86 -0.10 19.66
CA LEU A 62 11.49 -0.97 18.66
C LEU A 62 10.56 -2.08 18.13
N VAL A 63 9.42 -2.34 18.79
CA VAL A 63 8.48 -3.39 18.39
C VAL A 63 7.53 -2.83 17.32
N PRO A 64 7.35 -3.52 16.18
CA PRO A 64 6.41 -3.09 15.14
C PRO A 64 4.97 -3.12 15.68
N ASP A 65 4.15 -2.16 15.27
CA ASP A 65 2.74 -2.10 15.71
C ASP A 65 1.90 -3.21 15.05
N ARG A 66 2.34 -3.66 13.86
CA ARG A 66 1.71 -4.74 13.12
C ARG A 66 2.75 -5.63 12.45
N ALA A 67 2.55 -6.93 12.56
CA ALA A 67 3.21 -7.93 11.73
C ALA A 67 2.15 -8.75 10.98
N ASP A 68 2.40 -9.05 9.71
CA ASP A 68 1.54 -9.85 8.86
C ASP A 68 2.34 -11.04 8.34
N ILE A 69 1.81 -12.26 8.46
CA ILE A 69 2.40 -13.48 7.86
C ILE A 69 1.37 -14.11 6.96
N GLY A 70 1.76 -14.53 5.76
CA GLY A 70 0.85 -15.30 4.93
C GLY A 70 1.26 -15.49 3.48
N LEU A 71 0.26 -15.78 2.65
CA LEU A 71 0.39 -16.20 1.27
C LEU A 71 -0.14 -15.12 0.31
N THR A 72 0.46 -15.03 -0.87
CA THR A 72 0.07 -14.11 -1.95
C THR A 72 0.20 -14.82 -3.29
N TYR A 73 -0.88 -14.91 -4.04
CA TYR A 73 -0.89 -15.35 -5.43
C TYR A 73 -1.12 -14.16 -6.35
N GLU A 74 -0.37 -14.09 -7.45
CA GLU A 74 -0.52 -13.07 -8.50
C GLU A 74 -0.58 -13.73 -9.86
N THR A 75 -1.62 -13.44 -10.65
CA THR A 75 -1.82 -14.05 -11.98
C THR A 75 -0.68 -13.74 -12.93
N LYS A 76 -0.12 -12.52 -12.89
CA LYS A 76 1.02 -12.10 -13.74
C LYS A 76 2.26 -12.95 -13.57
N LEU A 77 2.54 -13.36 -12.33
CA LEU A 77 3.74 -14.11 -11.99
C LEU A 77 3.48 -15.62 -12.03
N ASP A 78 2.20 -15.99 -12.00
CA ASP A 78 1.72 -17.35 -11.78
C ASP A 78 2.49 -18.06 -10.65
N ASP A 79 2.70 -17.36 -9.54
CA ASP A 79 3.53 -17.83 -8.43
C ASP A 79 2.83 -17.56 -7.09
N VAL A 80 2.94 -18.52 -6.19
CA VAL A 80 2.49 -18.38 -4.80
C VAL A 80 3.68 -17.95 -3.99
N ARG A 81 3.54 -16.84 -3.27
CA ARG A 81 4.56 -16.31 -2.38
C ARG A 81 4.13 -16.41 -0.95
N TYR A 82 5.02 -16.86 -0.09
CA TYR A 82 4.86 -16.86 1.35
C TYR A 82 5.86 -15.88 1.97
N GLY A 83 5.46 -15.19 3.03
CA GLY A 83 6.34 -14.21 3.64
C GLY A 83 5.76 -13.50 4.84
N ALA A 84 6.58 -12.60 5.39
CA ALA A 84 6.25 -11.77 6.54
C ALA A 84 6.44 -10.29 6.20
N ARG A 85 5.61 -9.44 6.80
CA ARG A 85 5.71 -7.97 6.71
C ARG A 85 5.54 -7.36 8.09
N ALA A 86 6.36 -6.39 8.43
CA ALA A 86 6.21 -5.59 9.64
C ALA A 86 5.93 -4.13 9.28
N ARG A 87 5.19 -3.44 10.14
CA ARG A 87 4.92 -2.01 10.06
C ARG A 87 5.04 -1.38 11.44
N LYS A 88 5.72 -0.23 11.49
CA LYS A 88 5.74 0.69 12.62
C LYS A 88 5.25 2.06 12.16
N THR A 89 4.42 2.72 12.95
CA THR A 89 4.01 4.09 12.73
C THR A 89 4.22 4.88 14.01
N VAL A 90 4.95 5.98 13.89
CA VAL A 90 5.23 6.91 14.98
C VAL A 90 4.58 8.24 14.64
N ASP A 91 3.83 8.78 15.58
CA ASP A 91 3.35 10.16 15.50
C ASP A 91 4.51 11.11 15.80
N VAL A 92 4.79 12.00 14.85
CA VAL A 92 5.84 13.02 14.94
C VAL A 92 5.24 14.42 14.97
N SER A 93 3.93 14.54 15.14
CA SER A 93 3.24 15.82 15.21
C SER A 93 3.66 16.57 16.48
N PRO A 94 3.98 17.88 16.40
CA PRO A 94 4.36 18.67 17.57
C PRO A 94 3.32 18.62 18.70
N SER A 95 2.04 18.51 18.35
CA SER A 95 0.88 18.46 19.24
C SER A 95 0.37 17.05 19.56
N LYS A 96 1.00 15.97 19.05
CA LYS A 96 0.56 14.55 19.19
C LYS A 96 -0.90 14.30 18.76
N ASP A 97 -1.31 15.05 17.77
CA ASP A 97 -2.63 15.07 17.13
C ASP A 97 -2.71 14.12 15.92
N GLY A 98 -1.66 13.37 15.60
CA GLY A 98 -1.64 12.37 14.53
C GLY A 98 -1.65 12.95 13.11
N MET A 99 -1.36 14.25 12.97
CA MET A 99 -1.33 14.97 11.70
C MET A 99 -0.13 14.62 10.84
N SER A 100 1.03 14.47 11.49
CA SER A 100 2.31 14.10 10.90
C SER A 100 2.75 12.76 11.46
N THR A 101 2.83 11.75 10.60
CA THR A 101 3.23 10.39 11.00
C THR A 101 4.38 9.89 10.15
N VAL A 102 5.35 9.23 10.77
CA VAL A 102 6.39 8.47 10.09
C VAL A 102 6.04 7.00 10.15
N THR A 103 5.96 6.35 9.00
CA THR A 103 5.68 4.92 8.86
C THR A 103 6.87 4.20 8.27
N LEU A 104 7.37 3.21 9.00
CA LEU A 104 8.36 2.25 8.54
C LEU A 104 7.65 0.95 8.16
N ARG A 105 7.98 0.40 6.99
CA ARG A 105 7.51 -0.90 6.53
C ARG A 105 8.69 -1.74 6.08
N GLY A 106 8.73 -2.99 6.51
CA GLY A 106 9.71 -3.96 6.05
C GLY A 106 9.02 -5.28 5.75
N GLY A 107 9.55 -6.06 4.83
CA GLY A 107 9.02 -7.38 4.54
C GLY A 107 9.96 -8.24 3.73
N VAL A 108 9.75 -9.55 3.83
CA VAL A 108 10.45 -10.55 3.02
C VAL A 108 9.46 -11.61 2.58
N SER A 109 9.54 -12.03 1.33
CA SER A 109 8.74 -13.12 0.79
C SER A 109 9.52 -13.99 -0.18
N TYR A 110 9.15 -15.25 -0.26
CA TYR A 110 9.75 -16.26 -1.12
C TYR A 110 8.67 -16.82 -2.05
N GLY A 111 9.01 -16.96 -3.33
CA GLY A 111 8.16 -17.63 -4.30
C GLY A 111 8.36 -19.13 -4.26
N VAL A 112 7.30 -19.88 -4.54
CA VAL A 112 7.42 -21.34 -4.71
C VAL A 112 8.20 -21.64 -5.99
N LYS A 113 7.98 -20.87 -7.06
CA LYS A 113 8.68 -21.03 -8.34
C LYS A 113 9.99 -20.24 -8.42
N ARG A 114 10.18 -19.22 -7.58
CA ARG A 114 11.34 -18.31 -7.63
C ARG A 114 12.27 -18.51 -6.44
N SER A 115 13.53 -18.84 -6.72
CA SER A 115 14.55 -19.06 -5.68
C SER A 115 15.02 -17.78 -4.96
N LYS A 116 14.90 -16.61 -5.59
CA LYS A 116 15.37 -15.34 -4.98
C LYS A 116 14.32 -14.74 -4.04
N PRO A 117 14.70 -14.31 -2.82
CA PRO A 117 13.81 -13.59 -1.93
C PRO A 117 13.43 -12.23 -2.51
N LEU A 118 12.17 -11.84 -2.32
CA LEU A 118 11.71 -10.47 -2.52
C LEU A 118 11.73 -9.74 -1.17
N ILE A 119 12.56 -8.71 -1.09
CA ILE A 119 12.69 -7.84 0.07
C ILE A 119 11.94 -6.53 -0.21
N GLU A 120 11.18 -6.06 0.77
CA GLU A 120 10.47 -4.77 0.74
C GLU A 120 10.96 -3.92 1.91
N GLY A 121 11.22 -2.64 1.68
CA GLY A 121 11.61 -1.70 2.72
C GLY A 121 11.22 -0.28 2.33
N THR A 122 10.34 0.36 3.10
CA THR A 122 9.91 1.74 2.85
C THR A 122 9.85 2.55 4.13
N ILE A 123 10.23 3.82 4.01
CA ILE A 123 9.98 4.85 5.02
C ILE A 123 9.06 5.91 4.41
N GLU A 124 8.01 6.30 5.12
CA GLU A 124 6.99 7.23 4.65
C GLU A 124 6.71 8.30 5.69
N LEU A 125 6.86 9.57 5.34
CA LEU A 125 6.30 10.70 6.07
C LEU A 125 4.92 11.01 5.50
N THR A 126 3.89 11.01 6.33
CA THR A 126 2.52 11.40 5.96
C THR A 126 2.11 12.62 6.76
N HIS A 127 1.67 13.68 6.10
CA HIS A 127 1.08 14.86 6.69
C HIS A 127 -0.36 15.01 6.21
N LYS A 128 -1.29 15.22 7.14
CA LYS A 128 -2.69 15.50 6.86
C LYS A 128 -2.96 16.98 7.10
N VAL A 129 -3.76 17.59 6.24
CA VAL A 129 -4.29 18.93 6.40
C VAL A 129 -5.81 18.82 6.31
N PHE A 130 -6.48 19.08 7.42
CA PHE A 130 -7.95 19.08 7.48
C PHE A 130 -8.49 20.42 6.98
N ASN A 131 -9.65 20.41 6.33
CA ASN A 131 -10.32 21.62 5.84
C ASN A 131 -9.37 22.52 5.01
N PHE A 132 -8.60 21.93 4.10
CA PHE A 132 -7.77 22.70 3.16
C PHE A 132 -8.64 23.65 2.33
N GLN A 133 -9.82 23.17 1.97
CA GLN A 133 -10.97 23.93 1.47
C GLN A 133 -12.23 23.40 2.19
N GLU A 134 -13.37 24.10 2.11
CA GLU A 134 -14.63 23.65 2.72
C GLU A 134 -14.95 22.21 2.28
N ASP A 135 -15.13 21.31 3.26
CA ASP A 135 -15.33 19.86 3.08
C ASP A 135 -14.22 19.13 2.30
N GLN A 136 -12.99 19.64 2.32
CA GLN A 136 -11.85 19.02 1.65
C GLN A 136 -10.69 18.71 2.61
N ASP A 137 -10.32 17.43 2.64
CA ASP A 137 -9.16 16.94 3.37
C ASP A 137 -8.01 16.59 2.40
N LEU A 138 -6.83 17.13 2.70
CA LEU A 138 -5.62 16.87 1.95
C LEU A 138 -4.69 15.94 2.73
N ARG A 139 -4.21 14.90 2.07
CA ARG A 139 -3.16 14.03 2.61
C ARG A 139 -1.96 14.03 1.69
N LEU A 140 -0.86 14.55 2.22
CA LEU A 140 0.45 14.54 1.59
C LEU A 140 1.26 13.38 2.16
N ARG A 141 1.89 12.60 1.29
CA ARG A 141 2.84 11.56 1.69
C ARG A 141 4.07 11.64 0.82
N VAL A 142 5.23 11.63 1.46
CA VAL A 142 6.52 11.48 0.82
C VAL A 142 7.15 10.22 1.39
N GLY A 143 7.65 9.35 0.51
CA GLY A 143 8.27 8.09 0.90
C GLY A 143 9.56 7.83 0.16
N TYR A 144 10.31 6.87 0.67
CA TYR A 144 11.54 6.39 0.08
C TYR A 144 11.57 4.85 0.14
N ASP A 145 11.77 4.22 -1.01
CA ASP A 145 11.99 2.78 -1.13
C ASP A 145 13.47 2.48 -0.89
N LEU A 146 13.77 1.79 0.21
CA LEU A 146 15.13 1.48 0.64
C LEU A 146 15.81 0.43 -0.25
N VAL A 147 15.01 -0.40 -0.95
CA VAL A 147 15.50 -1.48 -1.80
C VAL A 147 15.83 -0.93 -3.19
N LYS A 148 14.93 -0.13 -3.75
CA LYS A 148 15.13 0.53 -5.06
C LYS A 148 15.98 1.78 -4.97
N ARG A 149 16.08 2.38 -3.78
CA ARG A 149 16.75 3.66 -3.52
C ARG A 149 16.10 4.84 -4.22
N GLU A 150 14.77 4.82 -4.32
CA GLU A 150 13.97 5.79 -5.06
C GLU A 150 12.97 6.52 -4.14
N PRO A 151 12.89 7.86 -4.20
CA PRO A 151 11.83 8.61 -3.53
C PRO A 151 10.51 8.50 -4.31
N TYR A 152 9.40 8.73 -3.62
CA TYR A 152 8.09 8.87 -4.23
C TYR A 152 7.19 9.79 -3.41
N ALA A 153 6.16 10.32 -4.04
CA ALA A 153 5.11 11.07 -3.37
C ALA A 153 3.71 10.57 -3.74
N HIS A 154 2.79 10.79 -2.81
CA HIS A 154 1.38 10.53 -2.97
C HIS A 154 0.59 11.69 -2.37
N ILE A 155 -0.15 12.39 -3.23
CA ILE A 155 -1.14 13.40 -2.85
C ILE A 155 -2.51 12.75 -2.96
N ARG A 156 -3.34 12.87 -1.93
CA ARG A 156 -4.74 12.47 -1.97
C ARG A 156 -5.60 13.61 -1.48
N GLU A 157 -6.64 13.87 -2.24
CA GLU A 157 -7.69 14.82 -1.90
C GLU A 157 -9.03 14.15 -2.24
N ASN A 158 -9.91 14.04 -1.24
CA ASN A 158 -11.22 13.40 -1.39
C ASN A 158 -11.12 12.02 -2.10
N ASN A 159 -11.72 11.93 -3.28
CA ASN A 159 -11.83 10.72 -4.10
C ASN A 159 -10.72 10.58 -5.14
N TRP A 160 -9.79 11.53 -5.27
CA TRP A 160 -8.69 11.40 -6.22
C TRP A 160 -7.34 11.30 -5.54
N SER A 161 -6.39 10.73 -6.26
CA SER A 161 -5.02 10.55 -5.79
C SER A 161 -4.04 10.69 -6.92
N PHE A 162 -2.93 11.38 -6.68
CA PHE A 162 -1.81 11.49 -7.60
C PHE A 162 -0.57 10.88 -6.95
N LYS A 163 0.14 10.01 -7.68
CA LYS A 163 1.41 9.43 -7.26
C LYS A 163 2.49 9.72 -8.28
N THR A 164 3.70 9.95 -7.80
CA THR A 164 4.87 10.21 -8.65
C THR A 164 6.13 9.61 -8.02
N ASP A 165 7.07 9.18 -8.86
CA ASP A 165 8.44 8.81 -8.48
C ASP A 165 9.42 10.00 -8.55
N PHE A 166 8.92 11.21 -8.81
CA PHE A 166 9.68 12.44 -9.07
C PHE A 166 10.63 12.38 -10.28
N GLN A 167 10.54 11.34 -11.10
CA GLN A 167 11.38 11.14 -12.26
C GLN A 167 10.53 11.06 -13.54
N LYS A 168 9.95 9.90 -13.82
CA LYS A 168 9.36 9.58 -15.12
C LYS A 168 7.95 9.02 -15.02
N SER A 169 7.62 8.39 -13.89
CA SER A 169 6.33 7.72 -13.74
C SER A 169 5.42 8.49 -12.79
N TRP A 170 4.19 8.68 -13.26
CA TRP A 170 3.12 9.18 -12.42
C TRP A 170 1.81 8.46 -12.73
N SER A 171 0.93 8.44 -11.75
CA SER A 171 -0.38 7.81 -11.86
C SER A 171 -1.44 8.61 -11.12
N VAL A 172 -2.64 8.62 -11.70
CA VAL A 172 -3.84 9.23 -11.12
C VAL A 172 -4.86 8.14 -10.87
N TYR A 173 -5.51 8.22 -9.71
CA TYR A 173 -6.54 7.29 -9.28
C TYR A 173 -7.76 8.10 -8.90
N TYR A 174 -8.94 7.62 -9.30
CA TYR A 174 -10.23 8.13 -8.86
C TYR A 174 -11.01 7.00 -8.20
N ASP A 175 -11.29 7.13 -6.92
CA ASP A 175 -12.08 6.20 -6.12
C ASP A 175 -13.57 6.36 -6.52
N LEU A 176 -14.22 5.24 -6.85
CA LEU A 176 -15.62 5.14 -7.28
C LEU A 176 -16.51 4.65 -6.13
#